data_AF-A0A0G9H7Q1-F1
#
_entry.id   AF-A0A0G9H7Q1-F1
#
_cell.length_a   1.000
_cell.length_b   1.000
_cell.length_c   1.000
_cell.angle_alpha   90.00
_cell.angle_beta   90.00
_cell.angle_gamma   90.00
#
_symmetry.space_group_name_H-M   'P 1'
#
loop_
_entity.id
_entity.type
_entity.pdbx_description
1 polymer ?
#
loop_
_entity_poly.entity_id
_entity_poly.type
_entity_poly.pdbx_seq_one_letter_code
_entity_poly.pdbx_strand_id
1 'polypeptide(L)' 'MAESQTYRLLPDGPVLCDTCSNTGESVAMERYDPLPAEAQRWSQEQRIELQSYRCPECEGVQVFRVD' A
#
# COMPACT_ATOMS: atom_id res chain seq x y z
N MET A 1 20.26 5.61 -7.73
CA MET A 1 19.85 6.64 -6.76
C MET A 1 18.57 6.12 -6.14
N ALA A 2 18.64 5.65 -4.90
CA ALA A 2 17.48 5.11 -4.20
C ALA A 2 16.62 6.30 -3.77
N GLU A 3 15.50 6.51 -4.46
CA GLU A 3 14.56 7.56 -4.11
C GLU A 3 13.89 7.17 -2.79
N SER A 4 14.29 7.86 -1.73
CA SER A 4 13.85 7.73 -0.35
C SER A 4 12.37 8.15 -0.17
N GLN A 5 11.45 7.54 -0.92
CA GLN A 5 9.99 7.76 -0.87
C GLN A 5 9.20 6.44 -0.88
N THR A 6 9.77 5.32 -0.41
CA THR A 6 9.41 3.99 -0.91
C THR A 6 7.95 3.54 -0.66
N TYR A 7 7.32 3.91 0.47
CA TYR A 7 5.93 3.54 0.78
C TYR A 7 5.17 4.67 1.48
N ARG A 8 3.88 4.89 1.15
CA ARG A 8 3.02 5.90 1.81
C ARG A 8 2.53 5.39 3.18
N LEU A 9 2.22 6.28 4.12
CA LEU A 9 1.57 5.91 5.39
C LEU A 9 0.18 5.33 5.12
N LEU A 10 -0.18 4.33 5.92
CA LEU A 10 -1.52 3.77 5.93
C LEU A 10 -2.49 4.86 6.38
N PRO A 11 -3.50 5.23 5.58
CA PRO A 11 -4.49 6.20 6.02
C PRO A 11 -5.30 5.64 7.19
N ASP A 12 -5.76 6.53 8.09
CA ASP A 12 -6.63 6.22 9.24
C ASP A 12 -8.07 5.80 8.82
N GLY A 13 -8.28 5.48 7.55
CA GLY A 13 -9.60 5.25 6.94
C GLY A 13 -9.55 4.19 5.84
N PRO A 14 -10.60 4.09 5.00
CA PRO A 14 -10.62 3.13 3.92
C PRO A 14 -9.46 3.38 2.96
N VAL A 15 -8.66 2.35 2.72
CA VAL A 15 -7.57 2.41 1.73
C VAL A 15 -8.21 2.43 0.35
N LEU A 16 -8.10 3.54 -0.38
CA LEU A 16 -8.66 3.65 -1.73
C LEU A 16 -7.55 3.57 -2.78
N CYS A 17 -7.87 2.97 -3.93
CA CYS A 17 -6.99 3.01 -5.08
C CYS A 17 -6.94 4.43 -5.68
N ASP A 18 -5.83 4.81 -6.32
CA ASP A 18 -5.69 6.16 -6.91
C ASP A 18 -6.83 6.45 -7.90
N THR A 19 -7.22 5.45 -8.71
CA THR A 19 -8.38 5.52 -9.61
C THR A 19 -9.69 5.75 -8.85
N CYS A 20 -9.96 4.94 -7.84
CA CYS A 20 -11.18 4.97 -7.03
C CYS A 20 -11.34 6.34 -6.37
N SER A 21 -10.25 6.84 -5.80
CA SER A 21 -10.14 8.17 -5.21
C SER A 21 -10.46 9.29 -6.21
N ASN A 22 -9.96 9.19 -7.44
CA ASN A 22 -10.21 10.18 -8.50
C ASN A 22 -11.64 10.12 -9.08
N THR A 23 -12.23 8.93 -9.19
CA THR A 23 -13.60 8.74 -9.73
C THR A 23 -14.68 9.13 -8.71
N GLY A 24 -14.32 9.32 -7.43
CA GLY A 24 -15.27 9.51 -6.34
C GLY A 24 -15.89 8.19 -5.86
N GLU A 25 -15.30 7.06 -6.24
CA GLU A 25 -15.72 5.72 -5.82
C GLU A 25 -15.06 5.36 -4.49
N SER A 26 -15.89 4.96 -3.53
CA SER A 26 -15.43 4.54 -2.19
C SER A 26 -15.10 3.04 -2.15
N VAL A 27 -14.37 2.54 -3.15
CA VAL A 27 -13.97 1.13 -3.20
C VAL A 27 -12.75 0.93 -2.30
N ALA A 28 -13.00 0.35 -1.13
CA ALA A 28 -11.94 -0.03 -0.20
C ALA A 28 -11.12 -1.17 -0.79
N MET A 29 -9.81 -0.97 -0.87
CA MET A 29 -8.85 -2.00 -1.19
C MET A 29 -8.81 -3.02 -0.05
N GLU A 30 -8.68 -4.28 -0.42
CA GLU A 30 -8.64 -5.40 0.52
C GLU A 30 -7.20 -5.68 0.92
N ARG A 31 -6.98 -6.10 2.18
CA ARG A 31 -5.64 -6.46 2.64
C ARG A 31 -5.12 -7.65 1.83
N TYR A 32 -3.96 -7.45 1.22
CA TYR A 32 -3.27 -8.44 0.41
C TYR A 32 -2.03 -8.89 1.19
N ASP A 33 -2.00 -10.14 1.64
CA ASP A 33 -0.91 -10.67 2.47
C ASP A 33 0.48 -10.68 1.78
N PRO A 34 0.58 -10.96 0.46
CA PRO A 34 1.87 -11.00 -0.22
C PRO A 34 2.50 -9.61 -0.35
N LEU A 35 3.55 -9.37 0.43
CA LEU A 35 4.45 -8.25 0.23
C LEU A 35 5.50 -8.59 -0.84
N PRO A 36 5.82 -7.66 -1.76
CA PRO A 36 6.95 -7.80 -2.66
C PRO A 36 8.26 -8.03 -1.88
N ALA A 37 9.18 -8.84 -2.42
CA ALA A 37 10.45 -9.14 -1.75
C ALA A 37 11.27 -7.87 -1.43
N GLU A 38 11.20 -6.85 -2.30
CA GLU A 38 11.82 -5.55 -2.08
C GLU A 38 11.19 -4.79 -0.90
N ALA A 39 9.86 -4.84 -0.78
CA ALA A 39 9.12 -4.24 0.34
C ALA A 39 9.48 -4.93 1.66
N GLN A 40 9.54 -6.26 1.65
CA GLN A 40 9.90 -7.04 2.83
C GLN A 40 11.34 -6.74 3.30
N ARG A 41 12.29 -6.62 2.37
CA ARG A 41 13.67 -6.21 2.70
C ARG A 41 13.71 -4.81 3.32
N TRP A 42 13.04 -3.84 2.69
CA TRP A 42 12.97 -2.48 3.20
C TRP A 42 12.32 -2.41 4.59
N SER A 43 11.22 -3.17 4.80
CA SER A 43 10.54 -3.29 6.10
C SER A 43 11.48 -3.77 7.19
N GLN A 44 12.29 -4.80 6.91
CA GLN A 44 13.29 -5.32 7.85
C GLN A 44 14.44 -4.33 8.11
N GLU A 45 14.93 -3.67 7.05
CA GLU A 45 16.01 -2.68 7.14
C GLU A 45 15.61 -1.45 7.95
N GLN A 46 14.40 -0.94 7.72
CA GLN A 46 13.87 0.23 8.41
C GLN A 46 13.19 -0.10 9.75
N ARG A 47 12.91 -1.38 10.01
CA ARG A 47 12.08 -1.86 11.13
C ARG A 47 10.68 -1.24 11.15
N ILE A 48 10.10 -1.07 9.98
CA ILE A 48 8.76 -0.48 9.79
C ILE A 48 7.83 -1.57 9.26
N GLU A 49 6.66 -1.75 9.88
CA GLU A 49 5.66 -2.69 9.39
C GLU A 49 5.03 -2.16 8.08
N LEU A 50 4.90 -3.05 7.10
CA LEU A 50 4.24 -2.75 5.83
C LEU A 50 2.97 -3.60 5.69
N GLN A 51 1.96 -3.02 5.08
CA GLN A 51 0.74 -3.70 4.66
C GLN A 51 0.48 -3.45 3.18
N SER A 52 0.29 -4.52 2.43
CA SER A 52 -0.18 -4.45 1.05
C SER A 52 -1.70 -4.52 1.00
N TYR A 53 -2.27 -3.80 0.04
CA TYR A 53 -3.69 -3.79 -0.24
C TYR A 53 -3.87 -3.97 -1.75
N ARG A 54 -4.88 -4.74 -2.13
CA ARG A 54 -5.27 -4.98 -3.52
C ARG A 54 -6.64 -4.36 -3.77
N CYS A 55 -6.75 -3.61 -4.85
CA CYS A 55 -8.05 -3.12 -5.29
C CYS A 55 -8.84 -4.26 -5.96
N PRO A 56 -10.09 -4.53 -5.57
CA PRO A 56 -10.90 -5.55 -6.23
C PRO A 56 -11.29 -5.19 -7.67
N GLU A 57 -11.37 -3.90 -8.00
CA GLU A 57 -11.82 -3.42 -9.32
C GLU A 57 -10.71 -3.48 -10.38
N CYS A 58 -9.53 -2.98 -10.05
CA CYS A 58 -8.41 -2.88 -10.99
C CYS A 58 -7.28 -3.88 -10.71
N GLU A 59 -7.42 -4.71 -9.67
CA GLU A 59 -6.42 -5.67 -9.19
C GLU A 59 -5.07 -5.04 -8.80
N GLY A 60 -4.99 -3.72 -8.77
CA GLY A 60 -3.77 -2.97 -8.45
C GLY A 60 -3.38 -3.18 -6.99
N VAL A 61 -2.11 -3.50 -6.75
CA VAL A 61 -1.53 -3.67 -5.42
C VAL A 61 -0.79 -2.40 -5.01
N GLN A 62 -1.12 -1.88 -3.83
CA GLN A 62 -0.41 -0.77 -3.20
C GLN A 62 0.11 -1.20 -1.84
N VAL A 63 1.29 -0.69 -1.46
CA VAL A 63 1.96 -1.03 -0.20
C VAL A 63 2.06 0.23 0.64
N PHE A 64 1.66 0.10 1.90
CA PHE A 64 1.62 1.18 2.87
C PHE A 64 2.41 0.82 4.12
N ARG A 65 2.93 1.82 4.82
CA ARG A 65 3.59 1.66 6.12
C ARG A 65 2.62 1.90 7.28
N VAL A 66 2.80 1.14 8.37
CA VAL A 66 1.89 1.10 9.53
C VAL A 66 2.58 1.65 10.80
N ASP A 67 3.58 2.53 10.63
CA ASP A 67 4.27 3.19 11.74
C ASP A 67 3.32 3.96 12.68
#